data_AF-A0A351I601-F1
#
_entry.id   AF-A0A351I601-F1
#
_cell.length_a   1.000
_cell.length_b   1.000
_cell.length_c   1.000
_cell.angle_alpha   90.00
_cell.angle_beta   90.00
_cell.angle_gamma   90.00
#
_symmetry.space_group_name_H-M   'P 1'
#
loop_
_entity.id
_entity.type
_entity.pdbx_description
1 polymer ?
#
loop_
_entity_poly.entity_id
_entity_poly.type
_entity_poly.pdbx_seq_one_letter_code
_entity_poly.pdbx_strand_id
1 'polypeptide(L)'
;DGAKRWSLALRHLLIGLTEQTQPWVESEVSVLRIGPAIILGMPGEVFPELAVGGYDGRYAFGRPVLTSGNPDPPDLSQAPKGPFLRDLVKSPVPMLAGLANDELGYLVPAYDFKARQSKLMLPRMRGHHYEETNSIGPAATGLLSEAAARLLKSSR
;
A
#
# COMPACT_ATOMS: atom_id res chain seq x y z
N ASP A 1 11.40 -31.72 32.38
CA ASP A 1 12.09 -30.85 31.40
C ASP A 1 11.47 -29.47 31.35
N GLY A 2 12.09 -28.51 32.04
CA GLY A 2 11.57 -27.16 32.26
C GLY A 2 11.77 -26.26 31.05
N ALA A 3 10.80 -26.23 30.14
CA ALA A 3 10.75 -25.21 29.11
C ALA A 3 10.53 -23.84 29.77
N LYS A 4 11.55 -22.97 29.74
CA LYS A 4 11.45 -21.59 30.20
C LYS A 4 10.29 -20.90 29.47
N ARG A 5 9.20 -20.64 30.20
CA ARG A 5 8.09 -19.79 29.73
C ARG A 5 8.57 -18.35 29.73
N TRP A 6 9.16 -17.91 28.62
CA TRP A 6 9.38 -16.49 28.37
C TRP A 6 8.02 -15.81 28.30
N SER A 7 7.87 -14.65 28.93
CA SER A 7 6.73 -13.78 28.62
C SER A 7 6.72 -13.50 27.12
N LEU A 8 5.54 -13.42 26.52
CA LEU A 8 5.37 -13.17 25.07
C LEU A 8 6.25 -11.98 24.60
N ALA A 9 6.39 -10.97 25.46
CA ALA A 9 7.22 -9.78 25.25
C ALA A 9 8.72 -10.07 25.04
N LEU A 10 9.34 -10.93 25.86
CA LEU A 10 10.77 -11.26 25.75
C LEU A 10 11.04 -12.15 24.52
N ARG A 11 10.13 -13.07 24.20
CA ARG A 11 10.20 -13.88 22.98
C ARG A 11 10.07 -13.01 21.73
N HIS A 12 9.12 -12.08 21.67
CA HIS A 12 8.99 -11.16 20.53
C HIS A 12 10.23 -10.29 20.34
N LEU A 13 10.79 -9.76 21.42
CA LEU A 13 11.98 -8.90 21.36
C LEU A 13 13.18 -9.67 20.79
N LEU A 14 13.48 -10.86 21.32
CA LEU A 14 14.71 -11.60 20.98
C LEU A 14 14.55 -12.56 19.80
N ILE A 15 13.42 -13.27 19.72
CA ILE A 15 13.19 -14.37 18.77
C ILE A 15 12.28 -13.91 17.61
N GLY A 16 11.42 -12.92 17.84
CA GLY A 16 10.43 -12.47 16.85
C GLY A 16 9.15 -13.28 16.86
N LEU A 17 8.23 -12.95 15.95
CA LEU A 17 7.00 -13.71 15.71
C LEU A 17 7.32 -14.93 14.84
N THR A 18 6.79 -16.09 15.20
CA THR A 18 6.71 -17.22 14.27
C THR A 18 5.52 -17.02 13.35
N GLU A 19 5.51 -17.70 12.20
CA GLU A 19 4.40 -17.67 11.22
C GLU A 19 3.04 -17.95 11.89
N GLN A 20 2.97 -18.91 12.82
CA GLN A 20 1.75 -19.27 13.55
C GLN A 20 1.28 -18.19 14.55
N THR A 21 2.17 -17.28 14.94
CA THR A 21 1.88 -16.20 15.89
C THR A 21 1.77 -14.83 15.21
N GLN A 22 2.00 -14.77 13.90
CA GLN A 22 1.96 -13.52 13.16
C GLN A 22 0.50 -13.06 13.07
N PRO A 23 0.17 -11.85 13.55
CA PRO A 23 -1.18 -11.34 13.45
C PRO A 23 -1.50 -11.11 11.97
N TRP A 24 -2.73 -11.44 11.60
CA TRP A 24 -3.30 -11.16 10.30
C TRP A 24 -4.59 -10.35 10.47
N VAL A 25 -4.91 -9.61 9.43
CA VAL A 25 -6.20 -8.91 9.28
C VAL A 25 -6.86 -9.49 8.03
N GLU A 26 -8.16 -9.71 8.10
CA GLU A 26 -8.99 -10.02 6.94
C GLU A 26 -9.59 -8.72 6.42
N SER A 27 -9.54 -8.51 5.10
CA SER A 27 -10.09 -7.35 4.43
C SER A 27 -10.41 -7.70 2.98
N GLU A 28 -11.10 -6.81 2.28
CA GLU A 28 -11.60 -7.07 0.94
C GLU A 28 -11.35 -5.92 -0.05
N VAL A 29 -11.22 -6.29 -1.32
CA VAL A 29 -11.39 -5.37 -2.45
C VAL A 29 -12.76 -5.63 -3.06
N SER A 30 -13.44 -4.60 -3.53
CA SER A 30 -14.80 -4.71 -4.05
C SER A 30 -14.95 -4.10 -5.44
N VAL A 31 -15.94 -4.58 -6.20
CA VAL A 31 -16.28 -4.02 -7.51
C VAL A 31 -17.78 -3.82 -7.56
N LEU A 32 -18.21 -2.57 -7.75
CA LEU A 32 -19.61 -2.20 -7.96
C LEU A 32 -19.82 -1.78 -9.41
N ARG A 33 -20.83 -2.36 -10.06
CA ARG A 33 -21.21 -2.01 -11.44
C ARG A 33 -22.59 -1.37 -11.45
N ILE A 34 -22.68 -0.17 -12.00
CA ILE A 34 -23.93 0.57 -12.17
C ILE A 34 -24.00 1.09 -13.60
N GLY A 35 -24.75 0.41 -14.45
CA GLY A 35 -24.84 0.72 -15.88
C GLY A 35 -23.44 0.78 -16.53
N PRO A 36 -23.03 1.92 -17.13
CA PRO A 36 -21.71 2.05 -17.74
C PRO A 36 -20.58 2.21 -16.72
N ALA A 37 -20.87 2.50 -15.45
CA ALA A 37 -19.86 2.72 -14.43
C ALA A 37 -19.38 1.43 -13.77
N ILE A 38 -18.07 1.33 -13.56
CA ILE A 38 -17.46 0.35 -12.66
C ILE A 38 -16.68 1.13 -11.61
N ILE A 39 -16.95 0.85 -10.34
CA ILE A 39 -16.26 1.42 -9.19
C ILE A 39 -15.43 0.30 -8.55
N LEU A 40 -14.10 0.44 -8.57
CA LEU A 40 -13.19 -0.41 -7.82
C LEU A 40 -13.02 0.16 -6.40
N GLY A 41 -13.46 -0.58 -5.39
CA GLY A 41 -13.26 -0.29 -3.97
C GLY A 41 -11.94 -0.86 -3.47
N MET A 42 -11.12 -0.01 -2.86
CA MET A 42 -9.85 -0.34 -2.22
C MET A 42 -9.94 -0.05 -0.72
N PRO A 43 -9.52 -0.99 0.15
CA PRO A 43 -9.66 -0.87 1.61
C PRO A 43 -8.53 -0.04 2.24
N GLY A 44 -8.40 1.22 1.84
CA GLY A 44 -7.39 2.14 2.39
C GLY A 44 -7.18 3.41 1.59
N GLU A 45 -6.21 4.21 2.02
CA GLU A 45 -5.80 5.44 1.37
C GLU A 45 -4.85 5.13 0.19
N VAL A 46 -5.43 5.05 -1.01
CA VAL A 46 -4.70 4.77 -2.25
C VAL A 46 -3.91 6.01 -2.70
N PHE A 47 -2.61 5.84 -2.95
CA PHE A 47 -1.80 6.90 -3.55
C PHE A 47 -2.32 7.27 -4.96
N PRO A 48 -2.41 8.58 -5.30
CA PRO A 48 -2.87 9.03 -6.60
C PRO A 48 -2.14 8.35 -7.76
N GLU A 49 -0.83 8.15 -7.63
CA GLU A 49 0.02 7.59 -8.67
C GLU A 49 -0.15 6.07 -8.81
N LEU A 50 -0.61 5.37 -7.76
CA LEU A 50 -1.05 3.98 -7.88
C LEU A 50 -2.42 3.90 -8.59
N ALA A 51 -3.29 4.86 -8.32
CA ALA A 51 -4.62 4.94 -8.91
C ALA A 51 -4.56 5.25 -10.41
N VAL A 52 -3.84 6.31 -10.81
CA VAL A 52 -3.87 6.85 -12.18
C VAL A 52 -2.50 6.91 -12.86
N GLY A 53 -1.41 6.65 -12.14
CA GLY A 53 -0.05 6.85 -12.64
C GLY A 53 0.40 8.31 -12.54
N GLY A 54 1.33 8.69 -13.41
CA GLY A 54 1.79 10.07 -13.55
C GLY A 54 3.08 10.41 -12.81
N TYR A 55 3.88 9.40 -12.47
CA TYR A 55 5.26 9.56 -12.00
C TYR A 55 6.16 10.37 -12.96
N ASP A 56 5.79 10.45 -14.23
CA ASP A 56 6.44 11.26 -15.27
C ASP A 56 5.99 12.74 -15.27
N GLY A 57 5.14 13.13 -14.32
CA GLY A 57 4.64 14.49 -14.16
C GLY A 57 3.42 14.83 -15.03
N ARG A 58 2.86 13.89 -15.80
CA ARG A 58 1.71 14.18 -16.69
C ARG A 58 0.46 14.70 -15.95
N TYR A 59 0.33 14.41 -14.65
CA TYR A 59 -0.75 14.90 -13.79
C TYR A 59 -0.28 15.91 -12.74
N ALA A 60 0.92 16.46 -12.87
CA ALA A 60 1.48 17.37 -11.88
C ALA A 60 1.03 18.84 -12.06
N PHE A 61 0.32 19.16 -13.15
CA PHE A 61 -0.24 20.50 -13.42
C PHE A 61 0.77 21.65 -13.24
N GLY A 62 1.99 21.47 -13.77
CA GLY A 62 3.07 22.46 -13.69
C GLY A 62 3.80 22.51 -12.35
N ARG A 63 3.47 21.61 -11.41
CA ARG A 63 4.23 21.42 -10.16
C ARG A 63 5.28 20.32 -10.34
N PRO A 64 6.40 20.37 -9.59
CA PRO A 64 7.32 19.25 -9.56
C PRO A 64 6.67 18.03 -8.90
N VAL A 65 6.98 16.83 -9.41
CA VAL A 65 6.53 15.55 -8.81
C VAL A 65 7.10 15.38 -7.39
N LEU A 66 8.34 15.84 -7.19
CA LEU A 66 9.02 15.76 -5.89
C LEU A 66 9.15 17.14 -5.25
N THR A 67 8.88 17.21 -3.95
CA THR A 67 9.12 18.40 -3.15
C THR A 67 10.61 18.72 -3.09
N SER A 68 10.97 19.96 -3.44
CA SER A 68 12.35 20.45 -3.36
C SER A 68 12.86 20.36 -1.93
N GLY A 69 14.06 19.82 -1.74
CA GLY A 69 14.69 19.68 -0.43
C GLY A 69 14.15 18.52 0.41
N ASN A 70 13.36 17.60 -0.15
CA ASN A 70 13.03 16.35 0.52
C ASN A 70 14.34 15.63 0.92
N PRO A 71 14.61 15.40 2.22
CA PRO A 71 15.86 14.78 2.66
C PRO A 71 15.94 13.29 2.31
N ASP A 72 14.83 12.67 1.90
CA ASP A 72 14.75 11.28 1.49
C ASP A 72 13.64 11.12 0.40
N PRO A 73 13.89 11.55 -0.85
CA PRO A 73 12.91 11.44 -1.94
C PRO A 73 12.82 10.00 -2.49
N PRO A 74 11.67 9.59 -3.07
CA PRO A 74 11.62 8.35 -3.84
C PRO A 74 12.53 8.37 -5.06
N ASP A 75 13.01 7.19 -5.45
CA ASP A 75 13.65 6.98 -6.75
C ASP A 75 12.57 6.76 -7.83
N LEU A 76 12.23 7.83 -8.56
CA LEU A 76 11.24 7.79 -9.63
C LEU A 76 11.62 6.83 -10.78
N SER A 77 12.89 6.44 -10.93
CA SER A 77 13.30 5.45 -11.93
C SER A 77 12.76 4.05 -11.63
N GLN A 78 12.44 3.78 -10.36
CA GLN A 78 11.85 2.53 -9.88
C GLN A 78 10.31 2.56 -9.87
N ALA A 79 9.71 3.70 -10.22
CA ALA A 79 8.26 3.83 -10.22
C ALA A 79 7.62 2.90 -11.28
N PRO A 80 6.49 2.25 -10.97
CA PRO A 80 5.85 1.32 -11.89
C PRO A 80 5.31 2.04 -13.13
N LYS A 81 5.46 1.41 -14.29
CA LYS A 81 4.96 1.96 -15.58
C LYS A 81 3.47 1.72 -15.84
N GLY A 82 2.81 0.99 -14.95
CA GLY A 82 1.43 0.51 -15.10
C GLY A 82 1.35 -0.94 -15.58
N PRO A 83 0.13 -1.47 -15.84
CA PRO A 83 -1.15 -0.75 -15.74
C PRO A 83 -1.44 -0.27 -14.31
N PHE A 84 -2.01 0.93 -14.18
CA PHE A 84 -2.47 1.49 -12.91
C PHE A 84 -3.86 0.98 -12.57
N LEU A 85 -4.32 1.14 -11.32
CA LEU A 85 -5.62 0.59 -10.89
C LEU A 85 -6.77 1.06 -11.80
N ARG A 86 -6.79 2.34 -12.20
CA ARG A 86 -7.79 2.87 -13.13
C ARG A 86 -7.71 2.24 -14.53
N ASP A 87 -6.51 1.88 -14.99
CA ASP A 87 -6.33 1.21 -16.29
C ASP A 87 -6.92 -0.20 -16.28
N LEU A 88 -6.96 -0.85 -15.12
CA LEU A 88 -7.52 -2.20 -14.97
C LEU A 88 -9.07 -2.19 -15.05
N VAL A 89 -9.69 -1.06 -14.69
CA VAL A 89 -11.15 -0.88 -14.75
C VAL A 89 -11.58 -0.61 -16.20
N LYS A 90 -11.87 -1.68 -16.95
CA LYS A 90 -12.31 -1.59 -18.35
C LYS A 90 -13.81 -1.25 -18.44
N SER A 91 -14.13 0.05 -18.39
CA SER A 91 -15.50 0.57 -18.49
C SER A 91 -15.50 1.98 -19.11
N PRO A 92 -16.64 2.42 -19.71
CA PRO A 92 -16.80 3.81 -20.15
C PRO A 92 -16.66 4.85 -19.03
N VAL A 93 -17.02 4.49 -17.79
CA VAL A 93 -16.92 5.36 -16.61
C VAL A 93 -16.15 4.61 -15.51
N PRO A 94 -14.81 4.57 -15.60
CA PRO A 94 -13.97 3.90 -14.61
C PRO A 94 -13.78 4.78 -13.38
N MET A 95 -14.13 4.25 -12.21
CA MET A 95 -14.03 4.93 -10.93
C MET A 95 -13.22 4.09 -9.95
N LEU A 96 -12.59 4.77 -9.01
CA LEU A 96 -11.88 4.17 -7.89
C LEU A 96 -12.37 4.84 -6.60
N ALA A 97 -12.67 4.04 -5.60
CA ALA A 97 -13.02 4.49 -4.26
C ALA A 97 -11.99 3.92 -3.29
N GLY A 98 -11.17 4.80 -2.69
CA GLY A 98 -10.41 4.44 -1.49
C GLY A 98 -11.33 4.37 -0.28
N LEU A 99 -10.82 3.90 0.85
CA LEU A 99 -11.58 3.73 2.10
C LEU A 99 -12.88 2.91 1.91
N ALA A 100 -12.89 1.99 0.94
CA ALA A 100 -14.07 1.20 0.64
C ALA A 100 -14.09 -0.05 1.53
N ASN A 101 -15.22 -0.26 2.22
CA ASN A 101 -15.50 -1.35 3.16
C ASN A 101 -14.65 -1.33 4.44
N ASP A 102 -13.33 -1.19 4.33
CA ASP A 102 -12.37 -1.22 5.44
C ASP A 102 -11.35 -0.06 5.36
N GLU A 103 -10.55 0.06 6.41
CA GLU A 103 -9.45 1.02 6.51
C GLU A 103 -8.14 0.35 6.96
N LEU A 104 -7.20 0.17 6.01
CA LEU A 104 -5.87 -0.41 6.25
C LEU A 104 -4.75 0.64 6.22
N GLY A 105 -5.09 1.92 6.32
CA GLY A 105 -4.15 3.02 6.25
C GLY A 105 -3.67 3.29 4.82
N TYR A 106 -2.48 3.85 4.70
CA TYR A 106 -1.89 4.22 3.42
C TYR A 106 -1.40 3.00 2.64
N LEU A 107 -1.80 2.95 1.38
CA LEU A 107 -1.34 1.97 0.40
C LEU A 107 -0.14 2.55 -0.37
N VAL A 108 0.98 2.70 0.34
CA VAL A 108 2.23 3.25 -0.21
C VAL A 108 2.82 2.31 -1.27
N PRO A 109 3.11 2.77 -2.49
CA PRO A 109 3.79 1.96 -3.50
C PRO A 109 5.14 1.43 -3.01
N ALA A 110 5.46 0.18 -3.37
CA ALA A 110 6.67 -0.48 -2.86
C ALA A 110 7.98 0.26 -3.18
N TYR A 111 8.05 1.02 -4.29
CA TYR A 111 9.23 1.79 -4.66
C TYR A 111 9.48 3.02 -3.76
N ASP A 112 8.43 3.50 -3.07
CA ASP A 112 8.46 4.64 -2.15
C ASP A 112 8.29 4.23 -0.68
N PHE A 113 7.96 2.96 -0.40
CA PHE A 113 7.81 2.49 0.97
C PHE A 113 9.17 2.45 1.68
N LYS A 114 9.39 3.35 2.63
CA LYS A 114 10.63 3.37 3.41
C LYS A 114 10.38 2.90 4.83
N ALA A 115 11.09 1.84 5.21
CA ALA A 115 11.12 1.38 6.59
C ALA A 115 12.48 0.82 6.99
N ARG A 116 12.85 1.05 8.25
CA ARG A 116 14.00 0.38 8.87
C ARG A 116 13.68 -1.08 9.07
N GLN A 117 14.62 -1.95 8.70
CA GLN A 117 14.54 -3.39 8.95
C GLN A 117 14.76 -3.76 10.43
N SER A 118 15.25 -2.83 11.25
CA SER A 118 15.48 -3.06 12.68
C SER A 118 14.16 -3.10 13.45
N LYS A 119 13.99 -4.07 14.36
CA LYS A 119 12.80 -4.18 15.24
C LYS A 119 12.52 -2.93 16.07
N LEU A 120 13.57 -2.19 16.44
CA LEU A 120 13.45 -0.96 17.25
C LEU A 120 13.13 0.28 16.39
N MET A 121 13.24 0.18 15.07
CA MET A 121 13.12 1.30 14.13
C MET A 121 13.99 2.52 14.50
N LEU A 122 15.17 2.26 15.06
CA LEU A 122 16.13 3.28 15.50
C LEU A 122 17.44 3.21 14.68
N PRO A 123 18.09 4.37 14.44
CA PRO A 123 17.55 5.72 14.63
C PRO A 123 16.45 6.02 13.60
N ARG A 124 15.60 6.99 13.91
CA ARG A 124 14.54 7.47 13.01
C ARG A 124 15.13 7.81 11.64
N MET A 125 14.42 7.46 10.57
CA MET A 125 14.83 7.84 9.22
C MET A 125 14.70 9.36 9.03
N ARG A 126 15.46 9.89 8.07
CA ARG A 126 15.42 11.32 7.73
C ARG A 126 14.17 11.59 6.90
N GLY A 127 13.52 12.72 7.14
CA GLY A 127 12.30 13.08 6.42
C GLY A 127 11.03 12.69 7.15
N HIS A 128 9.92 12.77 6.44
CA HIS A 128 8.59 12.45 6.92
C HIS A 128 8.13 11.16 6.24
N HIS A 129 7.81 10.15 7.04
CA HIS A 129 7.33 8.84 6.62
C HIS A 129 6.01 8.56 7.32
N TYR A 130 5.08 9.52 7.24
CA TYR A 130 3.82 9.44 7.99
C TYR A 130 2.98 8.29 7.45
N GLU A 131 2.96 8.15 6.13
CA GLU A 131 2.19 7.18 5.38
C GLU A 131 2.68 5.75 5.68
N GLU A 132 3.99 5.52 5.72
CA GLU A 132 4.54 4.21 6.13
C GLU A 132 4.25 3.89 7.60
N THR A 133 4.19 4.89 8.49
CA THR A 133 3.80 4.68 9.90
C THR A 133 2.31 4.41 10.08
N ASN A 134 1.48 4.83 9.12
CA ASN A 134 0.04 4.56 9.08
C ASN A 134 -0.27 3.57 7.94
N SER A 135 0.60 2.59 7.71
CA SER A 135 0.37 1.50 6.79
C SER A 135 0.52 0.17 7.53
N ILE A 136 -0.26 -0.83 7.15
CA ILE A 136 -0.11 -2.19 7.69
C ILE A 136 1.16 -2.91 7.17
N GLY A 137 1.91 -2.29 6.25
CA GLY A 137 3.27 -2.70 5.90
C GLY A 137 3.59 -2.68 4.39
N PRO A 138 4.86 -2.93 4.03
CA PRO A 138 5.35 -2.78 2.64
C PRO A 138 4.72 -3.74 1.64
N ALA A 139 4.16 -4.87 2.10
CA ALA A 139 3.51 -5.85 1.24
C ALA A 139 2.05 -5.49 0.91
N ALA A 140 1.41 -4.60 1.69
CA ALA A 140 -0.03 -4.35 1.66
C ALA A 140 -0.51 -3.92 0.27
N THR A 141 0.13 -2.89 -0.28
CA THR A 141 -0.19 -2.32 -1.59
C THR A 141 -0.11 -3.35 -2.71
N GLY A 142 0.94 -4.19 -2.69
CA GLY A 142 1.13 -5.24 -3.69
C GLY A 142 0.04 -6.31 -3.62
N LEU A 143 -0.25 -6.81 -2.42
CA LEU A 143 -1.28 -7.83 -2.19
C LEU A 143 -2.68 -7.33 -2.59
N LEU A 144 -3.04 -6.11 -2.20
CA LEU A 144 -4.33 -5.52 -2.51
C LEU A 144 -4.47 -5.18 -4.00
N SER A 145 -3.42 -4.69 -4.65
CA SER A 145 -3.42 -4.43 -6.10
C SER A 145 -3.59 -5.72 -6.90
N GLU A 146 -2.94 -6.81 -6.46
CA GLU A 146 -3.10 -8.12 -7.07
C GLU A 146 -4.52 -8.67 -6.87
N ALA A 147 -5.07 -8.57 -5.66
CA ALA A 147 -6.44 -8.96 -5.38
C ALA A 147 -7.44 -8.18 -6.25
N ALA A 148 -7.25 -6.87 -6.39
CA ALA A 148 -8.07 -6.01 -7.23
C ALA A 148 -8.00 -6.42 -8.71
N ALA A 149 -6.80 -6.69 -9.22
CA ALA A 149 -6.59 -7.16 -10.59
C ALA A 149 -7.28 -8.52 -10.83
N ARG A 150 -7.18 -9.45 -9.87
CA ARG A 150 -7.86 -10.75 -9.92
C ARG A 150 -9.38 -10.59 -9.92
N LEU A 151 -9.93 -9.77 -9.03
CA LEU A 151 -11.38 -9.50 -8.95
C LEU A 151 -11.90 -8.89 -10.27
N LEU A 152 -11.25 -7.85 -10.78
CA LEU A 152 -11.63 -7.22 -12.06
C LEU A 152 -11.52 -8.17 -13.25
N LYS A 153 -10.67 -9.21 -13.18
CA LYS A 153 -10.58 -10.24 -14.21
C LYS A 153 -11.71 -11.26 -14.09
N SER A 154 -12.10 -11.66 -12.87
CA SER A 154 -13.20 -12.61 -12.64
C SER A 154 -14.59 -12.01 -12.79
N SER A 155 -14.75 -10.69 -12.62
CA SER A 155 -16.02 -9.97 -12.76
C SER A 155 -16.34 -9.55 -14.21
N ARG A 156 -15.69 -10.19 -15.19
CA ARG A 156 -15.91 -9.97 -16.63
C ARG A 156 -16.94 -10.95 -17.17
#